data_AF-A0A811N7Y2-F1
#
_entry.id   AF-A0A811N7Y2-F1
#
_cell.length_a   1.000
_cell.length_b   1.000
_cell.length_c   1.000
_cell.angle_alpha   90.00
_cell.angle_beta   90.00
_cell.angle_gamma   90.00
#
_symmetry.space_group_name_H-M   'P 1'
#
loop_
_entity.id
_entity.type
_entity.pdbx_description
1 polymer ?
#
loop_
_entity_poly.entity_id
_entity_poly.type
_entity_poly.pdbx_seq_one_letter_code
_entity_poly.pdbx_strand_id
1 'polypeptide(L)'
;MASLVAIALLVAFLMPVIVYLLTRPPNKKLLPGKLPLGSLGLPMIGQSLGLLHVMWSNNGERWLQDRVDRYGPVSKLSLFGVPTVFVTGPAANKLVFTSDALAPKQPRLRVKDGGGGGGERLLTDEEIVDNAMVILVAGHDTSSMLMTFMIRHLVGDPATFAAMVQEHDEIAKNKANGEVLTWEDLHDMQFTWHVALEMLRMIPPIFGSFQRALEDIEFDGYCIPKGW
;
A
#
# COMPACT_ATOMS: atom_id res chain seq x y z
N MET A 1 8.92 35.30 32.62
CA MET A 1 9.30 33.87 32.60
C MET A 1 8.42 33.08 31.63
N ALA A 2 7.10 32.99 31.81
CA ALA A 2 6.21 32.23 30.92
C ALA A 2 6.26 32.65 29.43
N SER A 3 6.30 33.96 29.12
CA SER A 3 6.35 34.45 27.73
C SER A 3 7.67 34.14 27.02
N LEU A 4 8.80 34.11 27.73
CA LEU A 4 10.11 33.75 27.16
C LEU A 4 10.19 32.25 26.86
N VAL A 5 9.61 31.42 27.72
CA VAL A 5 9.51 29.98 27.50
C VAL A 5 8.59 29.68 26.30
N ALA A 6 7.46 30.38 26.17
CA ALA A 6 6.57 30.22 25.01
C ALA A 6 7.24 30.60 23.68
N ILE A 7 8.02 31.70 23.65
CA ILE A 7 8.77 32.11 22.47
C ILE A 7 9.86 31.10 22.13
N ALA A 8 10.60 30.59 23.14
CA ALA A 8 11.64 29.58 22.92
C ALA A 8 11.07 28.27 22.34
N LEU A 9 9.91 27.82 22.82
CA LEU A 9 9.22 26.64 22.28
C LEU A 9 8.71 26.87 20.85
N LEU A 10 8.19 28.06 20.55
CA LEU A 10 7.76 28.42 19.18
C LEU A 10 8.95 28.42 18.21
N VAL A 11 10.07 29.01 18.61
CA VAL A 11 11.30 29.05 17.80
C VAL A 11 11.87 27.64 17.61
N ALA A 12 11.88 26.80 18.66
CA ALA A 12 12.31 25.41 18.56
C ALA A 12 11.41 24.59 17.64
N PHE A 13 10.11 24.88 17.59
CA PHE A 13 9.15 24.23 16.69
C PHE A 13 9.27 24.72 15.23
N LEU A 14 9.54 26.02 15.03
CA LEU A 14 9.65 26.62 13.70
C LEU A 14 11.04 26.46 13.07
N MET A 15 12.11 26.31 13.86
CA MET A 15 13.48 26.14 13.36
C MET A 15 13.64 24.96 12.39
N PRO A 16 13.13 23.75 12.68
CA PRO A 16 13.17 22.62 11.74
C PRO A 16 12.42 22.93 10.44
N VAL A 17 11.30 23.65 10.52
CA VAL A 17 10.50 24.05 9.36
C VAL A 17 11.26 25.07 8.50
N ILE A 18 11.88 26.07 9.14
CA ILE A 18 12.68 27.09 8.45
C ILE A 18 13.93 26.47 7.82
N VAL A 19 14.67 25.64 8.56
CA VAL A 19 15.84 24.92 8.02
C VAL A 19 15.42 24.03 6.86
N TYR A 20 14.28 23.34 6.95
CA TYR A 20 13.76 22.55 5.83
C TYR A 20 13.39 23.43 4.61
N LEU A 21 12.73 24.57 4.82
CA LEU A 21 12.39 25.50 3.74
C LEU A 21 13.63 26.09 3.07
N LEU A 22 14.69 26.35 3.85
CA LEU A 22 15.97 26.88 3.36
C LEU A 22 16.88 25.81 2.72
N THR A 23 16.81 24.57 3.20
CA THR A 23 17.57 23.43 2.64
C THR A 23 16.81 22.68 1.55
N ARG A 24 15.58 23.11 1.24
CA ARG A 24 14.76 22.54 0.18
C ARG A 24 15.57 22.59 -1.12
N PRO A 25 15.87 21.45 -1.75
CA PRO A 25 16.59 21.46 -3.01
C PRO A 25 15.81 22.30 -4.02
N PRO A 26 16.50 23.15 -4.81
CA PRO A 26 15.83 23.95 -5.82
C PRO A 26 15.01 23.03 -6.71
N ASN A 27 13.77 23.43 -6.98
CA ASN A 27 12.84 22.73 -7.85
C ASN A 27 13.60 22.42 -9.14
N LYS A 28 13.97 21.15 -9.37
CA LYS A 28 14.60 20.76 -10.64
C LYS A 28 13.66 21.26 -11.72
N LYS A 29 14.18 22.00 -12.70
CA LYS A 29 13.39 22.45 -13.85
C LYS A 29 12.70 21.21 -14.40
N LEU A 30 11.39 21.13 -14.18
CA LEU A 30 10.60 20.02 -14.67
C LEU A 30 10.74 20.03 -16.19
N LEU A 31 10.85 18.84 -16.78
CA LEU A 31 10.70 18.67 -18.22
C LEU A 31 9.42 19.41 -18.68
N PRO A 32 9.35 19.85 -19.95
CA PRO A 32 8.23 20.60 -20.51
C PRO A 32 6.95 19.74 -20.69
N GLY A 33 6.66 18.83 -19.76
CA GLY A 33 5.44 18.04 -19.67
C GLY A 33 4.45 18.66 -18.70
N LYS A 34 3.15 18.46 -18.98
CA LYS A 34 2.09 18.88 -18.05
C LYS A 34 2.21 18.04 -16.78
N LEU A 35 2.24 18.69 -15.62
CA LEU A 35 2.10 18.00 -14.33
C LEU A 35 0.65 17.53 -14.15
N PRO A 36 0.44 16.40 -13.46
CA PRO A 36 -0.90 15.97 -13.05
C PRO A 36 -1.66 17.06 -12.29
N LEU A 37 -2.97 17.07 -12.45
CA LEU A 37 -3.87 17.95 -11.71
C LEU A 37 -3.86 17.60 -10.21
N GLY A 38 -4.17 18.55 -9.34
CA GLY A 38 -4.24 18.31 -7.89
C GLY A 38 -3.43 19.30 -7.04
N SER A 39 -3.59 19.20 -5.72
CA SER A 39 -2.91 20.05 -4.74
C SER A 39 -1.92 19.24 -3.90
N LEU A 40 -0.74 19.81 -3.67
CA LEU A 40 0.27 19.25 -2.75
C LEU A 40 -0.12 19.40 -1.27
N GLY A 41 -1.23 20.08 -0.94
CA GLY A 41 -1.71 20.21 0.43
C GLY A 41 -0.83 21.10 1.31
N LEU A 42 -0.84 20.84 2.62
CA LEU A 42 -0.10 21.63 3.62
C LEU A 42 1.42 21.46 3.47
N PRO A 43 2.22 22.49 3.79
CA PRO A 43 3.67 22.33 3.87
C PRO A 43 4.04 21.22 4.86
N MET A 44 5.09 20.45 4.56
CA MET A 44 5.61 19.29 5.33
C MET A 44 4.73 18.04 5.38
N ILE A 45 3.44 18.17 5.65
CA ILE A 45 2.56 17.02 5.92
C ILE A 45 1.66 16.70 4.73
N GLY A 46 1.44 17.65 3.83
CA GLY A 46 0.64 17.44 2.63
C GLY A 46 -0.79 17.05 2.98
N GLN A 47 -1.21 15.87 2.52
CA GLN A 47 -2.51 15.25 2.80
C GLN A 47 -2.40 14.03 3.74
N SER A 48 -1.24 13.81 4.37
CA SER A 48 -0.95 12.58 5.14
C SER A 48 -1.86 12.37 6.34
N LEU A 49 -2.24 13.44 7.06
CA LEU A 49 -3.18 13.31 8.19
C LEU A 49 -4.58 12.94 7.71
N GLY A 50 -4.99 13.47 6.56
CA GLY A 50 -6.24 13.08 5.91
C GLY A 50 -6.22 11.60 5.55
N LEU A 51 -5.15 11.13 4.92
CA LEU A 51 -4.95 9.72 4.60
C LEU A 51 -5.00 8.84 5.87
N LEU A 52 -4.25 9.20 6.92
CA LEU A 52 -4.23 8.43 8.16
C LEU A 52 -5.60 8.37 8.84
N HIS A 53 -6.33 9.49 8.85
CA HIS A 53 -7.68 9.54 9.41
C HIS A 53 -8.67 8.64 8.66
N VAL A 54 -8.64 8.64 7.32
CA VAL A 54 -9.54 7.79 6.53
C VAL A 54 -9.16 6.32 6.60
N MET A 55 -7.87 6.01 6.76
CA MET A 55 -7.42 4.64 7.03
C MET A 55 -7.96 4.14 8.38
N TRP A 56 -7.87 4.95 9.42
CA TRP A 56 -8.42 4.60 10.74
C TRP A 56 -9.96 4.49 10.76
N SER A 57 -10.64 5.24 9.90
CA SER A 57 -12.10 5.25 9.83
C SER A 57 -12.67 4.24 8.81
N ASN A 58 -11.83 3.35 8.25
CA ASN A 58 -12.18 2.41 7.19
C ASN A 58 -12.87 3.06 5.97
N ASN A 59 -12.46 4.29 5.63
CA ASN A 59 -13.00 5.10 4.52
C ASN A 59 -11.92 5.43 3.48
N GLY A 60 -10.81 4.68 3.46
CA GLY A 60 -9.67 4.92 2.57
C GLY A 60 -10.04 4.84 1.09
N GLU A 61 -10.83 3.84 0.69
CA GLU A 61 -11.25 3.67 -0.71
C GLU A 61 -12.11 4.84 -1.20
N ARG A 62 -13.08 5.28 -0.39
CA ARG A 62 -13.89 6.47 -0.70
C ARG A 62 -13.03 7.71 -0.87
N TRP A 63 -12.01 7.88 -0.02
CA TRP A 63 -11.08 9.01 -0.14
C TRP A 63 -10.29 8.99 -1.46
N LEU A 64 -9.90 7.80 -1.93
CA LEU A 64 -9.27 7.62 -3.23
C LEU A 64 -10.26 7.89 -4.37
N GLN A 65 -11.48 7.37 -4.28
CA GLN A 65 -12.52 7.57 -5.30
C GLN A 65 -12.90 9.06 -5.44
N ASP A 66 -13.15 9.76 -4.32
CA ASP A 66 -13.43 11.19 -4.33
C ASP A 66 -12.27 12.00 -4.96
N ARG A 67 -11.03 11.49 -4.88
CA ARG A 67 -9.89 12.11 -5.54
C ARG A 67 -9.97 11.93 -7.05
N VAL A 68 -10.27 10.71 -7.50
CA VAL A 68 -10.46 10.39 -8.91
C VAL A 68 -11.57 11.24 -9.51
N ASP A 69 -12.70 11.36 -8.81
CA ASP A 69 -13.85 12.14 -9.28
C ASP A 69 -13.52 13.65 -9.39
N ARG A 70 -12.64 14.16 -8.51
CA ARG A 70 -12.25 15.59 -8.49
C ARG A 70 -11.13 15.95 -9.46
N TYR A 71 -10.13 15.09 -9.61
CA TYR A 71 -8.88 15.42 -10.32
C TYR A 71 -8.57 14.49 -11.49
N GLY A 72 -9.35 13.43 -11.68
CA GLY A 72 -9.09 12.38 -12.64
C GLY A 72 -8.22 11.24 -12.11
N PRO A 73 -8.00 10.20 -12.93
CA PRO A 73 -7.26 8.99 -12.55
C PRO A 73 -5.76 9.22 -12.31
N VAL A 74 -5.21 10.36 -12.77
CA VAL A 74 -3.82 10.77 -12.57
C VAL A 74 -3.81 12.13 -11.88
N SER A 75 -3.33 12.18 -10.64
CA SER A 75 -3.32 13.42 -9.86
C SER A 75 -2.12 13.54 -8.93
N LYS A 76 -1.66 14.77 -8.66
CA LYS A 76 -0.57 15.04 -7.73
C LYS A 76 -1.08 15.26 -6.30
N LEU A 77 -0.31 14.79 -5.33
CA LEU A 77 -0.49 15.05 -3.91
C LEU A 77 0.85 15.10 -3.19
N SER A 78 0.82 15.33 -1.89
CA SER A 78 1.98 15.13 -1.02
C SER A 78 1.59 14.18 0.10
N LEU A 79 2.34 13.09 0.22
CA LEU A 79 2.20 12.10 1.30
C LEU A 79 3.54 11.96 2.01
N PHE A 80 3.51 11.98 3.34
CA PHE A 80 4.65 11.89 4.24
C PHE A 80 5.76 12.90 3.91
N GLY A 81 5.37 14.10 3.44
CA GLY A 81 6.28 15.17 3.04
C GLY A 81 6.97 14.97 1.69
N VAL A 82 6.58 13.93 0.95
CA VAL A 82 7.10 13.62 -0.38
C VAL A 82 6.02 13.98 -1.41
N PRO A 83 6.36 14.80 -2.44
CA PRO A 83 5.49 14.96 -3.60
C PRO A 83 5.27 13.61 -4.28
N THR A 84 4.03 13.21 -4.45
CA THR A 84 3.64 11.90 -4.97
C THR A 84 2.66 12.10 -6.13
N VAL A 85 2.75 11.25 -7.14
CA VAL A 85 1.71 11.13 -8.16
C VAL A 85 0.84 9.93 -7.83
N PHE A 86 -0.45 10.18 -7.64
CA PHE A 86 -1.46 9.15 -7.56
C PHE A 86 -1.89 8.77 -8.97
N VAL A 87 -1.81 7.48 -9.27
CA VAL A 87 -2.28 6.87 -10.52
C VAL A 87 -3.19 5.71 -10.16
N THR A 88 -4.31 5.57 -10.88
CA THR A 88 -5.24 4.45 -10.70
C THR A 88 -5.73 3.92 -12.06
N GLY A 89 -6.23 2.69 -12.05
CA GLY A 89 -6.79 2.01 -13.20
C GLY A 89 -5.86 0.98 -13.87
N PRO A 90 -6.35 0.24 -14.87
CA PRO A 90 -5.62 -0.87 -15.48
C PRO A 90 -4.27 -0.46 -16.09
N ALA A 91 -4.20 0.72 -16.73
CA ALA A 91 -2.96 1.24 -17.28
C ALA A 91 -1.92 1.57 -16.21
N ALA A 92 -2.37 2.09 -15.06
CA ALA A 92 -1.50 2.37 -13.92
C ALA A 92 -0.95 1.08 -13.31
N ASN A 93 -1.80 0.06 -13.14
CA ASN A 93 -1.36 -1.25 -12.66
C ASN A 93 -0.31 -1.86 -13.60
N LYS A 94 -0.53 -1.79 -14.92
CA LYS A 94 0.47 -2.23 -15.90
C LYS A 94 1.79 -1.48 -15.72
N LEU A 95 1.76 -0.15 -15.64
CA LEU A 95 2.97 0.64 -15.41
C LEU A 95 3.72 0.21 -14.15
N VAL A 96 3.02 0.06 -13.03
CA VAL A 96 3.62 -0.30 -11.74
C VAL A 96 4.25 -1.69 -11.75
N PHE A 97 3.63 -2.68 -12.41
CA PHE A 97 4.09 -4.06 -12.38
C PHE A 97 5.05 -4.44 -13.52
N THR A 98 5.16 -3.63 -14.58
CA THR A 98 6.00 -3.98 -15.74
C THR A 98 7.13 -2.99 -16.02
N SER A 99 7.18 -1.85 -15.34
CA SER A 99 8.18 -0.82 -15.62
C SER A 99 9.37 -0.91 -14.69
N ASP A 100 10.57 -0.99 -15.25
CA ASP A 100 11.84 -0.89 -14.50
C ASP A 100 12.13 0.55 -14.04
N ALA A 101 11.39 1.54 -14.55
CA ALA A 101 11.52 2.94 -14.16
C ALA A 101 10.92 3.23 -12.77
N LEU A 102 10.18 2.28 -12.19
CA LEU A 102 9.59 2.37 -10.86
C LEU A 102 10.25 1.34 -9.96
N ALA A 103 10.65 1.77 -8.77
CA ALA A 103 11.17 0.86 -7.75
C ALA A 103 10.39 1.00 -6.44
N PRO A 104 9.99 -0.12 -5.82
CA PRO A 104 9.47 -0.06 -4.47
C PRO A 104 10.62 0.38 -3.57
N LYS A 105 10.33 1.21 -2.57
CA LYS A 105 11.31 1.61 -1.58
C LYS A 105 11.51 0.47 -0.57
N GLN A 106 11.99 -0.67 -1.05
CA GLN A 106 12.36 -1.81 -0.22
C GLN A 106 13.69 -1.51 0.49
N PRO A 107 13.97 -2.15 1.63
CA PRO A 107 15.34 -2.27 2.12
C PRO A 107 16.23 -2.70 0.95
N ARG A 108 17.35 -2.02 0.73
CA ARG A 108 18.28 -2.43 -0.32
C ARG A 108 18.78 -3.83 0.03
N LEU A 109 18.19 -4.85 -0.57
CA LEU A 109 18.87 -6.10 -0.89
C LEU A 109 19.98 -5.70 -1.86
N ARG A 110 21.09 -5.18 -1.32
CA ARG A 110 22.24 -4.86 -2.15
C ARG A 110 22.82 -6.19 -2.56
N VAL A 111 22.37 -6.67 -3.73
CA VAL A 111 23.19 -7.52 -4.58
C VAL A 111 24.41 -6.67 -4.89
N LYS A 112 25.41 -6.78 -4.01
CA LYS A 112 26.75 -6.30 -4.27
C LYS A 112 27.22 -7.27 -5.35
N ASP A 113 27.29 -6.81 -6.59
CA ASP A 113 27.92 -7.56 -7.66
C ASP A 113 29.35 -7.84 -7.20
N GLY A 114 29.56 -9.03 -6.66
CA GLY A 114 30.88 -9.56 -6.38
C GLY A 114 31.53 -9.74 -7.73
N GLY A 115 32.58 -8.96 -7.99
CA GLY A 115 33.38 -9.12 -9.19
C GLY A 115 33.81 -10.57 -9.35
N GLY A 116 33.49 -11.16 -10.50
CA GLY A 116 34.18 -12.29 -11.12
C GLY A 116 34.28 -13.57 -10.29
N GLY A 117 33.23 -14.40 -10.34
CA GLY A 117 33.32 -15.81 -9.96
C GLY A 117 31.95 -16.47 -10.01
N GLY A 118 31.72 -17.37 -10.97
CA GLY A 118 30.45 -18.05 -11.21
C GLY A 118 30.07 -19.07 -10.14
N GLY A 119 29.78 -18.60 -8.93
CA GLY A 119 29.13 -19.36 -7.86
C GLY A 119 27.95 -18.56 -7.32
N GLU A 120 26.80 -19.21 -7.14
CA GLU A 120 25.61 -18.59 -6.54
C GLU A 120 25.97 -18.03 -5.15
N ARG A 121 25.78 -16.72 -4.97
CA ARG A 121 26.04 -16.05 -3.69
C ARG A 121 24.99 -16.49 -2.68
N LEU A 122 25.44 -17.07 -1.57
CA LEU A 122 24.60 -17.36 -0.41
C LEU A 122 24.14 -16.04 0.25
N LEU A 123 22.89 -16.02 0.73
CA LEU A 123 22.34 -14.88 1.49
C LEU A 123 23.12 -14.70 2.80
N THR A 124 23.30 -13.45 3.22
CA THR A 124 23.88 -13.17 4.56
C THR A 124 22.87 -13.46 5.66
N ASP A 125 23.34 -13.70 6.89
CA ASP A 125 22.44 -13.89 8.04
C ASP A 125 21.47 -12.71 8.24
N GLU A 126 21.92 -11.48 7.96
CA GLU A 126 21.06 -10.28 7.97
C GLU A 126 19.97 -10.35 6.90
N GLU A 127 20.32 -10.73 5.66
CA GLU A 127 19.35 -10.90 4.56
C GLU A 127 18.35 -12.03 4.86
N ILE A 128 18.80 -13.11 5.51
CA ILE A 128 17.94 -14.23 5.93
C ILE A 128 16.95 -13.77 7.00
N VAL A 129 17.42 -13.08 8.04
CA VAL A 129 16.58 -12.57 9.12
C VAL A 129 15.55 -11.56 8.59
N ASP A 130 15.98 -10.62 7.74
CA ASP A 130 15.08 -9.64 7.13
C ASP A 130 14.00 -10.31 6.28
N ASN A 131 14.37 -11.28 5.45
CA ASN A 131 13.41 -12.03 4.63
C ASN A 131 12.42 -12.82 5.48
N ALA A 132 12.89 -13.49 6.54
CA ALA A 132 12.02 -14.23 7.46
C ALA A 132 11.01 -13.32 8.16
N MET A 133 11.46 -12.14 8.61
CA MET A 133 10.59 -11.14 9.24
C MET A 133 9.53 -10.61 8.27
N VAL A 134 9.92 -10.32 7.02
CA VAL A 134 8.98 -9.84 5.99
C VAL A 134 7.90 -10.90 5.70
N ILE A 135 8.28 -12.17 5.55
CA ILE A 135 7.32 -13.26 5.28
C ILE A 135 6.35 -13.41 6.45
N LEU A 136 6.83 -13.33 7.69
CA LEU A 136 5.99 -13.44 8.89
C LEU A 136 4.92 -12.34 8.95
N VAL A 137 5.34 -11.09 8.75
CA VAL A 137 4.43 -9.93 8.76
C VAL A 137 3.46 -10.01 7.59
N ALA A 138 3.94 -10.34 6.39
CA ALA A 138 3.11 -10.45 5.19
C ALA A 138 2.04 -11.53 5.33
N GLY A 139 2.38 -12.71 5.87
CA GLY A 139 1.43 -13.81 6.07
C GLY A 139 0.43 -13.56 7.21
N HIS A 140 0.85 -12.87 8.28
CA HIS A 140 0.01 -12.62 9.44
C HIS A 140 -1.00 -11.50 9.20
N ASP A 141 -0.54 -10.32 8.79
CA ASP A 141 -1.39 -9.12 8.72
C ASP A 141 -2.46 -9.26 7.63
N THR A 142 -2.10 -9.81 6.46
CA THR A 142 -3.04 -9.96 5.34
C THR A 142 -4.14 -10.98 5.62
N SER A 143 -3.77 -12.17 6.11
CA SER A 143 -4.73 -13.26 6.39
C SER A 143 -5.65 -12.92 7.56
N SER A 144 -5.12 -12.34 8.63
CA SER A 144 -5.92 -11.96 9.81
C SER A 144 -6.95 -10.87 9.48
N MET A 145 -6.58 -9.89 8.64
CA MET A 145 -7.52 -8.88 8.15
C MET A 145 -8.64 -9.52 7.34
N LEU A 146 -8.31 -10.40 6.38
CA LEU A 146 -9.32 -11.09 5.57
C LEU A 146 -10.32 -11.86 6.44
N MET A 147 -9.83 -12.68 7.37
CA MET A 147 -10.69 -13.43 8.29
C MET A 147 -11.58 -12.51 9.13
N THR A 148 -11.01 -11.44 9.69
CA THR A 148 -11.74 -10.49 10.54
C THR A 148 -12.87 -9.80 9.76
N PHE A 149 -12.58 -9.30 8.56
CA PHE A 149 -13.58 -8.64 7.73
C PHE A 149 -14.62 -9.62 7.19
N MET A 150 -14.23 -10.85 6.86
CA MET A 150 -15.15 -11.90 6.45
C MET A 150 -16.16 -12.22 7.55
N ILE A 151 -15.71 -12.48 8.79
CA ILE A 151 -16.61 -12.71 9.93
C ILE A 151 -17.52 -11.50 10.15
N ARG A 152 -16.95 -10.28 10.13
CA ARG A 152 -17.73 -9.04 10.27
C ARG A 152 -18.82 -8.91 9.21
N HIS A 153 -18.53 -9.28 7.96
CA HIS A 153 -19.48 -9.23 6.86
C HIS A 153 -20.57 -10.28 7.01
N LEU A 154 -20.20 -11.53 7.33
CA LEU A 154 -21.13 -12.65 7.51
C LEU A 154 -22.15 -12.41 8.63
N VAL A 155 -21.76 -11.72 9.71
CA VAL A 155 -22.70 -11.34 10.78
C VAL A 155 -23.83 -10.42 10.27
N GLY A 156 -23.56 -9.62 9.22
CA GLY A 156 -24.55 -8.74 8.60
C GLY A 156 -25.34 -9.37 7.45
N ASP A 157 -24.95 -10.55 6.98
CA ASP A 157 -25.58 -11.27 5.86
C ASP A 157 -25.89 -12.73 6.23
N PRO A 158 -27.05 -12.97 6.88
CA PRO A 158 -27.45 -14.31 7.29
C PRO A 158 -27.62 -15.29 6.13
N ALA A 159 -27.94 -14.81 4.92
CA ALA A 159 -28.14 -15.67 3.77
C ALA A 159 -26.81 -16.25 3.28
N THR A 160 -25.78 -15.41 3.14
CA THR A 160 -24.42 -15.85 2.80
C THR A 160 -23.84 -16.75 3.90
N PHE A 161 -24.07 -16.41 5.18
CA PHE A 161 -23.64 -17.25 6.29
C PHE A 161 -24.29 -18.64 6.25
N ALA A 162 -25.61 -18.72 6.04
CA ALA A 162 -26.32 -20.00 5.95
C ALA A 162 -25.84 -20.87 4.78
N ALA A 163 -25.60 -20.26 3.62
CA ALA A 163 -25.06 -20.96 2.45
C ALA A 163 -23.64 -21.51 2.72
N MET A 164 -22.79 -20.74 3.40
CA MET A 164 -21.44 -21.18 3.78
C MET A 164 -21.49 -22.33 4.79
N VAL A 165 -22.40 -22.28 5.77
CA VAL A 165 -22.61 -23.39 6.73
C VAL A 165 -23.11 -24.64 6.01
N GLN A 166 -24.06 -24.50 5.07
CA GLN A 166 -24.57 -25.63 4.30
C GLN A 166 -23.47 -26.34 3.52
N GLU A 167 -22.59 -25.59 2.84
CA GLU A 167 -21.41 -26.15 2.15
C GLU A 167 -20.55 -26.99 3.10
N HIS A 168 -20.22 -26.45 4.28
CA HIS A 168 -19.40 -27.17 5.25
C HIS A 168 -20.12 -28.36 5.88
N ASP A 169 -21.43 -28.30 6.08
CA ASP A 169 -22.24 -29.42 6.56
C ASP A 169 -22.27 -30.57 5.54
N GLU A 170 -22.30 -30.26 4.24
CA GLU A 170 -22.24 -31.25 3.17
C GLU A 170 -20.88 -31.95 3.11
N ILE A 171 -19.79 -31.20 3.26
CA ILE A 171 -18.43 -31.75 3.36
C ILE A 171 -18.32 -32.63 4.63
N ALA A 172 -18.79 -32.14 5.77
CA ALA A 172 -18.70 -32.86 7.04
C ALA A 172 -19.48 -34.18 7.04
N LYS A 173 -20.61 -34.28 6.33
CA LYS A 173 -21.39 -35.53 6.20
C LYS A 173 -20.61 -36.65 5.51
N ASN A 174 -19.68 -36.29 4.63
CA ASN A 174 -18.87 -37.27 3.89
C ASN A 174 -17.65 -37.75 4.69
N LYS A 175 -17.44 -37.22 5.90
CA LYS A 175 -16.28 -37.54 6.73
C LYS A 175 -16.65 -38.37 7.95
N ALA A 176 -15.75 -39.27 8.35
CA ALA A 176 -15.88 -39.97 9.60
C ALA A 176 -15.61 -39.04 10.79
N ASN A 177 -16.19 -39.36 11.95
CA ASN A 177 -15.98 -38.56 13.15
C ASN A 177 -14.50 -38.55 13.56
N GLY A 178 -13.90 -37.36 13.65
CA GLY A 178 -12.48 -37.17 13.97
C GLY A 178 -11.51 -37.26 12.78
N GLU A 179 -12.03 -37.43 11.56
CA GLU A 179 -11.23 -37.39 10.34
C GLU A 179 -10.78 -35.96 10.03
N VAL A 180 -9.50 -35.79 9.67
CA VAL A 180 -8.94 -34.48 9.32
C VAL A 180 -9.34 -34.05 7.91
N LEU A 181 -9.36 -32.73 7.67
CA LEU A 181 -9.57 -32.19 6.34
C LEU A 181 -8.47 -32.64 5.37
N THR A 182 -8.89 -33.06 4.17
CA THR A 182 -8.02 -33.44 3.06
C THR A 182 -7.98 -32.33 2.01
N TRP A 183 -7.13 -32.50 1.00
CA TRP A 183 -7.06 -31.56 -0.12
C TRP A 183 -8.32 -31.62 -1.00
N GLU A 184 -8.99 -32.78 -1.05
CA GLU A 184 -10.27 -32.96 -1.75
C GLU A 184 -11.36 -32.13 -1.08
N ASP A 185 -11.43 -32.15 0.27
CA ASP A 185 -12.40 -31.33 1.01
C ASP A 185 -12.21 -29.82 0.75
N LEU A 186 -10.95 -29.37 0.62
CA LEU A 186 -10.63 -27.97 0.33
C LEU A 186 -11.06 -27.56 -1.08
N HIS A 187 -11.01 -28.47 -2.06
CA HIS A 187 -11.52 -28.22 -3.40
C HIS A 187 -13.05 -28.04 -3.40
N ASP A 188 -13.75 -28.69 -2.47
CA ASP A 188 -15.20 -28.61 -2.35
C ASP A 188 -15.69 -27.35 -1.61
N MET A 189 -14.81 -26.60 -0.94
CA MET A 189 -15.11 -25.31 -0.29
C MET A 189 -15.20 -24.12 -1.27
N GLN A 190 -15.89 -24.31 -2.41
CA GLN A 190 -15.91 -23.35 -3.51
C GLN A 190 -16.64 -22.06 -3.14
N PHE A 191 -17.79 -22.16 -2.49
CA PHE A 191 -18.56 -21.01 -2.03
C PHE A 191 -17.78 -20.20 -1.00
N THR A 192 -17.13 -20.87 -0.04
CA THR A 192 -16.25 -20.22 0.93
C THR A 192 -15.10 -19.48 0.23
N TRP A 193 -14.50 -20.08 -0.79
CA TRP A 193 -13.47 -19.41 -1.60
C TRP A 193 -14.01 -18.19 -2.35
N HIS A 194 -15.22 -18.27 -2.93
CA HIS A 194 -15.87 -17.12 -3.56
C HIS A 194 -16.15 -16.00 -2.56
N VAL A 195 -16.59 -16.33 -1.34
CA VAL A 195 -16.77 -15.35 -0.26
C VAL A 195 -15.44 -14.69 0.08
N ALA A 196 -14.36 -15.47 0.23
CA ALA A 196 -13.03 -14.92 0.50
C ALA A 196 -12.55 -13.98 -0.63
N LEU A 197 -12.74 -14.36 -1.89
CA LEU A 197 -12.41 -13.52 -3.04
C LEU A 197 -13.26 -12.24 -3.10
N GLU A 198 -14.55 -12.33 -2.80
CA GLU A 198 -15.43 -11.17 -2.76
C GLU A 198 -15.05 -10.23 -1.62
N MET A 199 -14.64 -10.77 -0.47
CA MET A 199 -14.07 -9.98 0.62
C MET A 199 -12.78 -9.28 0.20
N LEU A 200 -11.87 -9.95 -0.51
CA LEU A 200 -10.66 -9.33 -1.06
C LEU A 200 -10.96 -8.26 -2.11
N ARG A 201 -12.06 -8.42 -2.87
CA ARG A 201 -12.53 -7.43 -3.84
C ARG A 201 -13.09 -6.19 -3.16
N MET A 202 -13.87 -6.36 -2.10
CA MET A 202 -14.52 -5.25 -1.38
C MET A 202 -13.60 -4.53 -0.40
N ILE A 203 -12.70 -5.27 0.26
CA ILE A 203 -11.81 -4.75 1.31
C ILE A 203 -10.41 -5.33 1.06
N PRO A 204 -9.66 -4.80 0.09
CA PRO A 204 -8.30 -5.26 -0.15
C PRO A 204 -7.41 -4.89 1.05
N PRO A 205 -6.68 -5.86 1.66
CA PRO A 205 -5.79 -5.58 2.79
C PRO A 205 -4.69 -4.56 2.44
N ILE A 206 -4.31 -4.49 1.16
CA ILE A 206 -3.31 -3.55 0.64
C ILE A 206 -4.02 -2.60 -0.34
N PHE A 207 -4.18 -1.33 0.06
CA PHE A 207 -4.90 -0.31 -0.71
C PHE A 207 -4.11 0.28 -1.89
N GLY A 208 -2.84 -0.06 -2.02
CA GLY A 208 -1.96 0.43 -3.08
C GLY A 208 -0.48 0.20 -2.75
N SER A 209 0.38 0.45 -3.73
CA SER A 209 1.84 0.38 -3.54
C SER A 209 2.48 1.75 -3.68
N PHE A 210 3.50 2.02 -2.86
CA PHE A 210 4.31 3.22 -2.98
C PHE A 210 5.55 2.90 -3.81
N GLN A 211 5.58 3.46 -5.02
CA GLN A 211 6.70 3.37 -5.92
C GLN A 211 7.48 4.68 -5.93
N ARG A 212 8.77 4.59 -6.27
CA ARG A 212 9.61 5.75 -6.54
C ARG A 212 10.03 5.76 -7.99
N ALA A 213 9.84 6.90 -8.66
CA ALA A 213 10.33 7.09 -10.02
C ALA A 213 11.87 7.19 -10.03
N LEU A 214 12.54 6.27 -10.72
CA LEU A 214 14.00 6.24 -10.89
C LEU A 214 14.49 7.21 -11.98
N GLU A 215 13.60 7.54 -12.90
CA GLU A 215 13.77 8.48 -14.00
C GLU A 215 12.47 9.24 -14.27
N ASP A 216 12.50 10.21 -15.18
CA ASP A 216 11.31 10.94 -15.57
C ASP A 216 10.44 10.04 -16.46
N ILE A 217 9.17 9.82 -16.09
CA ILE A 217 8.25 8.90 -16.78
C ILE A 217 7.14 9.72 -17.43
N GLU A 218 6.82 9.42 -18.69
CA GLU A 218 5.61 9.92 -19.33
C GLU A 218 4.47 8.91 -19.16
N PHE A 219 3.37 9.34 -18.55
CA PHE A 219 2.19 8.51 -18.33
C PHE A 219 0.92 9.33 -18.58
N ASP A 220 0.08 8.86 -19.50
CA ASP A 220 -1.21 9.49 -19.85
C ASP A 220 -1.09 10.98 -20.22
N GLY A 221 -0.02 11.36 -20.93
CA GLY A 221 0.28 12.74 -21.32
C GLY A 221 0.80 13.63 -20.18
N TYR A 222 1.05 13.05 -19.00
CA TYR A 222 1.67 13.71 -17.86
C TYR A 222 3.11 13.27 -17.65
N CYS A 223 3.95 14.17 -17.14
CA CYS A 223 5.32 13.85 -16.73
C CYS A 223 5.37 13.60 -15.21
N ILE A 224 5.80 12.41 -14.82
CA ILE A 224 6.11 12.00 -13.45
C ILE A 224 7.61 12.21 -13.24
N PRO A 225 8.04 13.18 -12.42
CA PRO A 225 9.45 13.50 -12.26
C PRO A 225 10.21 12.44 -11.45
N LYS A 226 11.48 12.24 -11.78
CA LYS A 226 12.42 11.41 -11.03
C LYS A 226 12.41 11.77 -9.55
N GLY A 227 12.20 10.75 -8.73
CA GLY A 227 12.25 10.80 -7.28
C GLY A 227 10.93 11.11 -6.59
N TRP A 228 9.86 11.37 -7.36
CA TRP A 228 8.47 11.39 -6.88
C TRP A 228 7.95 9.97 -6.66
#